data_AF-A0A934IVU7-F1
#
_entry.id   AF-A0A934IVU7-F1
#
_cell.length_a   1.000
_cell.length_b   1.000
_cell.length_c   1.000
_cell.angle_alpha   90.00
_cell.angle_beta   90.00
_cell.angle_gamma   90.00
#
_symmetry.space_group_name_H-M   'P 1'
#
loop_
_entity.id
_entity.type
_entity.pdbx_description
1 polymer ?
#
loop_
_entity_poly.entity_id
_entity_poly.type
_entity_poly.pdbx_seq_one_letter_code
_entity_poly.pdbx_strand_id
1 'polypeptide(L)'
;MTIESGAPAGRERLKLRAGTIAWFLAIVVLLLGLPVLLDIGWFAPVVLIVLALLLALPIFWLVRRIFTGQRRQSAAKVYAKTALGVAAVVTLIVATPLYVLAAIPAVRPMTLPQATLSNGEKTVVFQGMVHIGSEGFYKSVVYDLEKALTEDYVIFYEGVRGDPAGDQWFSDTLAGGGDLSTNYTQMGDICGLDFQLTYFSLLDADIAARPERHVNADVSTADMMREYERLSAADPDFAARIEADKAPAPADGDTVGGDLAEAFAFVQSATPGQQSLIGVACRGYMTWLLGQKSEPSDLDPIILDFRNRELAKKIEEGPDKIFITYGANHLPGLLETLRASDPNWEIGSIKWMRGIDTPEELDGEI
;
A
#
# COMPACT_ATOMS: atom_id res chain seq x y z
N MET A 1 50.73 8.45 -54.98
CA MET A 1 49.90 7.44 -54.29
C MET A 1 49.97 7.75 -52.81
N THR A 2 48.99 8.47 -52.29
CA THR A 2 48.80 8.71 -50.86
C THR A 2 47.32 8.53 -50.61
N ILE A 3 47.00 7.43 -49.93
CA ILE A 3 45.64 7.03 -49.58
C ILE A 3 45.18 7.96 -48.46
N GLU A 4 44.22 8.83 -48.76
CA GLU A 4 43.46 9.56 -47.74
C GLU A 4 42.63 8.56 -46.93
N SER A 5 42.95 8.42 -45.66
CA SER A 5 42.21 7.60 -44.71
C SER A 5 40.86 8.26 -44.37
N GLY A 6 39.80 7.84 -45.07
CA GLY A 6 38.42 8.19 -44.76
C GLY A 6 37.92 7.49 -43.48
N ALA A 7 38.10 8.12 -42.32
CA ALA A 7 37.51 7.64 -41.06
C ALA A 7 37.17 8.69 -39.95
N PRO A 8 36.76 9.96 -40.20
CA PRO A 8 36.24 10.83 -39.11
C PRO A 8 34.74 11.13 -39.15
N ALA A 9 34.06 10.99 -40.30
CA ALA A 9 32.69 11.51 -40.46
C ALA A 9 31.59 10.72 -39.70
N GLY A 10 31.75 9.41 -39.55
CA GLY A 10 30.76 8.55 -38.90
C GLY A 10 30.66 8.78 -37.39
N ARG A 11 31.81 8.91 -36.70
CA ARG A 11 31.89 9.07 -35.25
C ARG A 11 31.37 10.44 -34.78
N GLU A 12 31.70 11.51 -35.51
CA GLU A 12 31.20 12.85 -35.21
C GLU A 12 29.69 12.99 -35.46
N ARG A 13 29.18 12.37 -36.54
CA ARG A 13 27.72 12.31 -36.79
C ARG A 13 26.99 11.52 -35.70
N LEU A 14 27.55 10.41 -35.22
CA LEU A 14 26.94 9.63 -34.13
C LEU A 14 26.91 10.42 -32.81
N LYS A 15 28.00 11.13 -32.46
CA LYS A 15 28.04 12.01 -31.27
C LYS A 15 26.99 13.11 -31.34
N LEU A 16 26.83 13.75 -32.50
CA LEU A 16 25.81 14.78 -32.71
C LEU A 16 24.40 14.22 -32.55
N ARG A 17 24.11 13.06 -33.17
CA ARG A 17 22.81 12.39 -33.04
C ARG A 17 22.49 12.02 -31.59
N ALA A 18 23.43 11.38 -30.89
CA ALA A 18 23.28 11.01 -29.49
C ALA A 18 23.08 12.25 -28.60
N GLY A 19 23.83 13.32 -28.84
CA GLY A 19 23.68 14.58 -28.12
C GLY A 19 22.31 15.23 -28.33
N THR A 20 21.80 15.25 -29.57
CA THR A 20 20.46 15.76 -29.87
C THR A 20 19.38 14.94 -29.18
N ILE A 21 19.48 13.61 -29.19
CA ILE A 21 18.54 12.72 -28.49
C ILE A 21 18.57 12.98 -26.99
N ALA A 22 19.76 13.10 -26.38
CA ALA A 22 19.89 13.39 -24.95
C ALA A 22 19.24 14.72 -24.57
N TRP A 23 19.42 15.78 -25.37
CA TRP A 23 18.76 17.07 -25.13
C TRP A 23 17.25 17.02 -25.32
N PHE A 24 16.78 16.28 -26.34
CA PHE A 24 15.36 16.06 -26.53
C PHE A 24 14.74 15.37 -25.31
N LEU A 25 15.36 14.29 -24.82
CA LEU A 25 14.90 13.59 -23.62
C LEU A 25 14.95 14.49 -22.38
N ALA A 26 15.99 15.30 -22.20
CA ALA A 26 16.07 16.25 -21.08
C ALA A 26 14.91 17.26 -21.10
N ILE A 27 14.54 17.76 -22.28
CA ILE A 27 13.38 18.66 -22.43
C ILE A 27 12.08 17.91 -22.12
N VAL A 28 11.90 16.69 -22.64
CA VAL A 28 10.72 15.88 -22.35
C VAL A 28 10.57 15.63 -20.85
N VAL A 29 11.65 15.28 -20.16
CA VAL A 29 11.65 15.09 -18.69
C VAL A 29 11.22 16.36 -17.96
N LEU A 30 11.73 17.53 -18.37
CA LEU A 30 11.34 18.80 -17.76
C LEU A 30 9.86 19.12 -17.99
N LEU A 31 9.34 18.83 -19.18
CA LEU A 31 7.93 19.05 -19.51
C LEU A 31 7.01 18.11 -18.74
N LEU A 32 7.37 16.82 -18.67
CA LEU A 32 6.60 15.83 -17.92
C LEU A 32 6.69 16.04 -16.41
N GLY A 33 7.82 16.50 -15.88
CA GLY A 33 7.93 16.80 -14.45
C GLY A 33 7.31 18.13 -14.03
N LEU A 34 6.92 19.00 -14.96
CA LEU A 34 6.37 20.32 -14.65
C LEU A 34 5.05 20.24 -13.86
N PRO A 35 4.04 19.43 -14.23
CA PRO A 35 2.83 19.27 -13.43
C PRO A 35 3.14 18.87 -11.98
N VAL A 36 4.00 17.86 -11.79
CA VAL A 36 4.43 17.41 -10.44
C VAL A 36 5.04 18.56 -9.64
N LEU A 37 5.91 19.37 -10.26
CA LEU A 37 6.50 20.53 -9.57
C LEU A 37 5.44 21.58 -9.21
N LEU A 38 4.48 21.83 -10.10
CA LEU A 38 3.41 22.79 -9.83
C LEU A 38 2.47 22.31 -8.72
N ASP A 39 2.21 21.02 -8.64
CA ASP A 39 1.41 20.40 -7.57
C ASP A 39 2.15 20.42 -6.23
N ILE A 40 3.49 20.30 -6.21
CA ILE A 40 4.30 20.57 -5.00
C ILE A 40 4.13 22.04 -4.57
N GLY A 41 4.05 22.95 -5.54
CA GLY A 41 3.74 24.36 -5.31
C GLY A 41 4.33 25.26 -6.38
N TRP A 42 3.72 26.44 -6.57
CA TRP A 42 4.14 27.42 -7.58
C TRP A 42 5.61 27.86 -7.44
N PHE A 43 6.21 27.76 -6.24
CA PHE A 43 7.60 28.08 -5.98
C PHE A 43 8.59 26.98 -6.38
N ALA A 44 8.13 25.72 -6.55
CA ALA A 44 9.01 24.59 -6.80
C ALA A 44 9.81 24.70 -8.12
N PRO A 45 9.25 25.19 -9.25
CA PRO A 45 10.03 25.47 -10.44
C PRO A 45 11.14 26.51 -10.21
N VAL A 46 10.88 27.52 -9.37
CA VAL A 46 11.89 28.54 -9.02
C VAL A 46 13.01 27.91 -8.19
N VAL A 47 12.65 27.11 -7.19
CA VAL A 47 13.61 26.35 -6.36
C VAL A 47 14.46 25.43 -7.22
N LEU A 48 13.86 24.72 -8.18
CA LEU A 48 14.56 23.87 -9.14
C LEU A 48 15.60 24.67 -9.94
N ILE A 49 15.23 25.85 -10.46
CA ILE A 49 16.15 26.70 -11.23
C ILE A 49 17.32 27.14 -10.36
N VAL A 50 17.06 27.60 -9.13
CA VAL A 50 18.11 28.03 -8.19
C VAL A 50 19.03 26.86 -7.86
N LEU A 51 18.48 25.71 -7.49
CA LEU A 51 19.24 24.50 -7.17
C LEU A 51 20.07 24.04 -8.37
N ALA A 52 19.51 24.05 -9.57
CA ALA A 52 20.21 23.67 -10.79
C ALA A 52 21.37 24.60 -11.12
N LEU A 53 21.22 25.91 -10.91
CA LEU A 53 22.31 26.87 -11.05
C LEU A 53 23.43 26.59 -10.04
N LEU A 54 23.09 26.41 -8.75
CA LEU A 54 24.08 26.14 -7.70
C LEU A 54 24.85 24.84 -7.94
N LEU A 55 24.14 23.75 -8.23
CA LEU A 55 24.74 22.44 -8.51
C LEU A 55 25.50 22.41 -9.84
N ALA A 56 25.12 23.24 -10.81
CA ALA A 56 25.84 23.35 -12.08
C ALA A 56 27.22 23.97 -11.94
N LEU A 57 27.50 24.79 -10.92
CA LEU A 57 28.81 25.43 -10.73
C LEU A 57 29.98 24.44 -10.64
N PRO A 58 29.98 23.45 -9.72
CA PRO A 58 31.07 22.47 -9.64
C PRO A 58 31.15 21.59 -10.89
N ILE A 59 29.99 21.20 -11.45
CA ILE A 59 29.92 20.34 -12.64
C ILE A 59 30.47 21.08 -13.88
N PHE A 60 30.09 22.34 -14.06
CA PHE A 60 30.59 23.21 -15.11
C PHE A 60 32.11 23.34 -15.05
N TRP A 61 32.64 23.61 -13.86
CA TRP A 61 34.08 23.74 -13.65
C TRP A 61 34.82 22.44 -14.03
N LEU A 62 34.29 21.29 -13.59
CA LEU A 62 34.83 19.98 -13.93
C LEU A 62 34.79 19.69 -15.43
N VAL A 63 33.64 19.94 -16.08
CA VAL A 63 33.43 19.74 -17.52
C VAL A 63 34.40 20.60 -18.34
N ARG A 64 34.58 21.88 -17.98
CA ARG A 64 35.50 22.79 -18.67
C ARG A 64 36.96 22.41 -18.44
N ARG A 65 37.29 21.81 -17.29
CA ARG A 65 38.63 21.31 -16.98
C ARG A 65 38.97 20.05 -17.79
N ILE A 66 38.06 19.09 -17.88
CA ILE A 66 38.28 17.79 -18.55
C ILE A 66 38.15 17.89 -20.07
N PHE A 67 37.15 18.60 -20.59
CA PHE A 67 36.86 18.64 -22.02
C PHE A 67 37.44 19.90 -22.68
N THR A 68 38.60 19.75 -23.31
CA THR A 68 39.31 20.85 -24.00
C THR A 68 38.47 21.56 -25.08
N GLY A 69 37.57 20.83 -25.74
CA GLY A 69 36.62 21.38 -26.71
C GLY A 69 35.60 22.37 -26.12
N GLN A 70 35.26 22.23 -24.84
CA GLN A 70 34.34 23.15 -24.13
C GLN A 70 35.03 24.45 -23.72
N ARG A 71 36.37 24.48 -23.62
CA ARG A 71 37.13 25.71 -23.34
C ARG A 71 37.04 26.74 -24.47
N ARG A 72 36.76 26.29 -25.69
CA ARG A 72 36.56 27.15 -26.88
C ARG A 72 35.17 27.79 -26.94
N GLN A 73 34.20 27.28 -26.16
CA GLN A 73 32.86 27.86 -26.09
C GLN A 73 32.77 28.95 -25.00
N SER A 74 31.82 29.87 -25.16
CA SER A 74 31.52 30.89 -24.14
C SER A 74 31.18 30.21 -22.80
N ALA A 75 31.79 30.69 -21.71
CA ALA A 75 31.55 30.17 -20.36
C ALA A 75 30.06 30.18 -20.00
N ALA A 76 29.35 31.26 -20.34
CA ALA A 76 27.91 31.39 -20.11
C ALA A 76 27.10 30.31 -20.84
N LYS A 77 27.44 30.00 -22.10
CA LYS A 77 26.74 28.97 -22.88
C LYS A 77 26.95 27.56 -22.32
N VAL A 78 28.17 27.25 -21.89
CA VAL A 78 28.48 25.94 -21.29
C VAL A 78 27.80 25.83 -19.93
N TYR A 79 27.86 26.86 -19.10
CA TYR A 79 27.19 26.89 -17.79
C TYR A 79 25.67 26.77 -17.92
N ALA A 80 25.04 27.50 -18.84
CA ALA A 80 23.59 27.40 -19.08
C ALA A 80 23.16 26.00 -19.52
N LYS A 81 23.94 25.35 -20.39
CA LYS A 81 23.72 23.94 -20.75
C LYS A 81 23.89 23.03 -19.54
N THR A 82 24.94 23.20 -18.75
CA THR A 82 25.14 22.41 -17.54
C THR A 82 23.96 22.57 -16.57
N ALA A 83 23.50 23.80 -16.32
CA ALA A 83 22.34 24.08 -15.48
C ALA A 83 21.06 23.44 -16.02
N LEU A 84 20.79 23.52 -17.32
CA LEU A 84 19.63 22.85 -17.93
C LEU A 84 19.71 21.32 -17.78
N GLY A 85 20.89 20.74 -17.99
CA GLY A 85 21.10 19.31 -17.80
C GLY A 85 20.90 18.88 -16.34
N VAL A 86 21.41 19.66 -15.39
CA VAL A 86 21.21 19.42 -13.95
C VAL A 86 19.72 19.54 -13.59
N ALA A 87 19.03 20.57 -14.07
CA ALA A 87 17.59 20.75 -13.84
C ALA A 87 16.82 19.51 -14.32
N ALA A 88 17.08 19.03 -15.54
CA ALA A 88 16.45 17.82 -16.05
C ALA A 88 16.72 16.58 -15.19
N VAL A 89 17.95 16.40 -14.70
CA VAL A 89 18.31 15.28 -13.81
C VAL A 89 17.60 15.39 -12.46
N VAL A 90 17.56 16.57 -11.84
CA VAL A 90 16.86 16.77 -10.57
C VAL A 90 15.36 16.54 -10.74
N THR A 91 14.74 17.08 -11.79
CA THR A 91 13.33 16.83 -12.12
C THR A 91 13.07 15.33 -12.32
N LEU A 92 13.96 14.62 -13.02
CA LEU A 92 13.83 13.18 -13.19
C LEU A 92 13.81 12.45 -11.84
N ILE A 93 14.75 12.80 -10.94
CA ILE A 93 14.86 12.16 -9.62
C ILE A 93 13.62 12.41 -8.77
N VAL A 94 13.03 13.61 -8.83
CA VAL A 94 11.84 13.97 -8.04
C VAL A 94 10.56 13.37 -8.63
N ALA A 95 10.36 13.49 -9.95
CA ALA A 95 9.11 13.09 -10.59
C ALA A 95 9.01 11.56 -10.80
N THR A 96 10.13 10.88 -11.04
CA THR A 96 10.12 9.44 -11.37
C THR A 96 9.52 8.58 -10.25
N PRO A 97 9.92 8.72 -8.96
CA PRO A 97 9.30 7.97 -7.87
C PRO A 97 7.79 8.16 -7.81
N LEU A 98 7.31 9.39 -7.97
CA LEU A 98 5.88 9.70 -7.96
C LEU A 98 5.13 9.05 -9.13
N TYR A 99 5.69 9.12 -10.34
CA TYR A 99 5.10 8.42 -11.49
C TYR A 99 5.11 6.90 -11.35
N VAL A 100 6.16 6.33 -10.76
CA VAL A 100 6.23 4.89 -10.47
C VAL A 100 5.15 4.53 -9.47
N LEU A 101 5.03 5.25 -8.35
CA LEU A 101 3.99 5.02 -7.34
C LEU A 101 2.59 5.17 -7.93
N ALA A 102 2.35 6.18 -8.76
CA ALA A 102 1.08 6.38 -9.46
C ALA A 102 0.72 5.21 -10.38
N ALA A 103 1.72 4.58 -11.01
CA ALA A 103 1.50 3.47 -11.93
C ALA A 103 1.26 2.14 -11.22
N ILE A 104 1.81 1.93 -10.03
CA ILE A 104 1.78 0.63 -9.31
C ILE A 104 0.34 0.09 -9.16
N PRO A 105 -0.65 0.86 -8.65
CA PRO A 105 -2.03 0.36 -8.52
C PRO A 105 -2.64 -0.12 -9.85
N ALA A 106 -2.27 0.51 -10.97
CA ALA A 106 -2.78 0.12 -12.29
C ALA A 106 -2.10 -1.12 -12.87
N VAL A 107 -0.77 -1.23 -12.72
CA VAL A 107 0.03 -2.26 -13.41
C VAL A 107 0.30 -3.50 -12.57
N ARG A 108 0.27 -3.36 -11.24
CA ARG A 108 0.47 -4.42 -10.25
C ARG A 108 -0.48 -4.19 -9.07
N PRO A 109 -1.81 -4.27 -9.31
CA PRO A 109 -2.78 -4.05 -8.26
C PRO A 109 -2.60 -5.07 -7.13
N MET A 110 -2.80 -4.62 -5.90
CA MET A 110 -3.00 -5.53 -4.76
C MET A 110 -4.37 -6.18 -4.95
N THR A 111 -4.36 -7.51 -5.14
CA THR A 111 -5.59 -8.28 -5.35
C THR A 111 -5.94 -9.10 -4.13
N LEU A 112 -7.22 -9.08 -3.76
CA LEU A 112 -7.78 -9.83 -2.65
C LEU A 112 -8.68 -10.94 -3.22
N PRO A 113 -8.59 -12.17 -2.69
CA PRO A 113 -9.40 -13.28 -3.18
C PRO A 113 -10.83 -13.19 -2.64
N GLN A 114 -11.81 -13.55 -3.46
CA GLN A 114 -13.07 -14.08 -2.98
C GLN A 114 -13.16 -15.54 -3.43
N ALA A 115 -13.18 -16.46 -2.48
CA ALA A 115 -13.17 -17.89 -2.73
C ALA A 115 -14.46 -18.54 -2.24
N THR A 116 -15.06 -19.39 -3.07
CA THR A 116 -16.14 -20.28 -2.62
C THR A 116 -15.53 -21.59 -2.19
N LEU A 117 -15.63 -21.91 -0.91
CA LEU A 117 -15.22 -23.16 -0.31
C LEU A 117 -16.44 -24.05 -0.12
N SER A 118 -16.30 -25.36 -0.34
CA SER A 118 -17.35 -26.32 -0.03
C SER A 118 -16.77 -27.68 0.32
N ASN A 119 -17.46 -28.42 1.18
CA ASN A 119 -17.21 -29.85 1.44
C ASN A 119 -18.35 -30.75 0.93
N GLY A 120 -19.26 -30.20 0.10
CA GLY A 120 -20.46 -30.89 -0.40
C GLY A 120 -21.70 -30.74 0.48
N GLU A 121 -21.54 -30.46 1.78
CA GLU A 121 -22.64 -30.17 2.70
C GLU A 121 -22.79 -28.67 2.97
N LYS A 122 -21.67 -28.00 3.23
CA LYS A 122 -21.59 -26.57 3.51
C LYS A 122 -20.99 -25.80 2.34
N THR A 123 -21.40 -24.53 2.21
CA THR A 123 -20.86 -23.56 1.26
C THR A 123 -20.44 -22.30 2.01
N VAL A 124 -19.17 -21.94 1.87
CA VAL A 124 -18.57 -20.76 2.50
C VAL A 124 -18.03 -19.85 1.41
N VAL A 125 -18.53 -18.63 1.32
CA VAL A 125 -17.92 -17.59 0.49
C VAL A 125 -16.97 -16.79 1.37
N PHE A 126 -15.66 -16.98 1.19
CA PHE A 126 -14.64 -16.20 1.88
C PHE A 126 -14.31 -14.96 1.06
N GLN A 127 -14.68 -13.78 1.55
CA GLN A 127 -14.29 -12.48 1.02
C GLN A 127 -13.04 -11.98 1.74
N GLY A 128 -11.90 -12.01 1.05
CA GLY A 128 -10.64 -11.45 1.53
C GLY A 128 -10.72 -9.93 1.66
N MET A 129 -10.42 -9.44 2.85
CA MET A 129 -10.50 -8.03 3.21
C MET A 129 -9.10 -7.42 3.36
N VAL A 130 -9.06 -6.10 3.19
CA VAL A 130 -8.01 -5.19 3.66
C VAL A 130 -8.72 -4.13 4.49
N HIS A 131 -8.08 -3.59 5.53
CA HIS A 131 -8.71 -2.57 6.39
C HIS A 131 -8.88 -1.22 5.70
N ILE A 132 -7.98 -0.89 4.76
CA ILE A 132 -8.02 0.34 3.98
C ILE A 132 -7.97 -0.02 2.49
N GLY A 133 -8.94 0.46 1.72
CA GLY A 133 -9.11 0.11 0.32
C GLY A 133 -9.87 1.17 -0.46
N SER A 134 -9.98 0.99 -1.77
CA SER A 134 -10.74 1.90 -2.63
C SER A 134 -12.25 1.80 -2.37
N GLU A 135 -12.97 2.91 -2.53
CA GLU A 135 -14.44 2.95 -2.55
C GLU A 135 -15.05 1.85 -3.45
N GLY A 136 -14.54 1.68 -4.67
CA GLY A 136 -15.02 0.65 -5.61
C GLY A 136 -14.89 -0.79 -5.07
N PHE A 137 -13.85 -1.06 -4.28
CA PHE A 137 -13.67 -2.34 -3.61
C PHE A 137 -14.77 -2.56 -2.57
N TYR A 138 -14.99 -1.61 -1.66
CA TYR A 138 -16.01 -1.77 -0.61
C TYR A 138 -17.44 -1.75 -1.13
N LYS A 139 -17.74 -0.95 -2.17
CA LYS A 139 -19.02 -1.04 -2.88
C LYS A 139 -19.28 -2.45 -3.42
N SER A 140 -18.26 -3.08 -4.00
CA SER A 140 -18.35 -4.47 -4.49
C SER A 140 -18.56 -5.46 -3.35
N VAL A 141 -17.86 -5.28 -2.22
CA VAL A 141 -18.03 -6.11 -1.01
C VAL A 141 -19.45 -5.98 -0.44
N VAL A 142 -19.96 -4.75 -0.27
CA VAL A 142 -21.31 -4.50 0.24
C VAL A 142 -22.36 -5.08 -0.71
N TYR A 143 -22.19 -4.91 -2.02
CA TYR A 143 -23.09 -5.52 -3.01
C TYR A 143 -23.13 -7.05 -2.89
N ASP A 144 -21.96 -7.70 -2.77
CA ASP A 144 -21.88 -9.14 -2.60
C ASP A 144 -22.47 -9.61 -1.25
N LEU A 145 -22.32 -8.82 -0.19
CA LEU A 145 -22.93 -9.06 1.11
C LEU A 145 -24.46 -8.98 1.06
N GLU A 146 -25.01 -7.92 0.45
CA GLU A 146 -26.45 -7.77 0.26
C GLU A 146 -27.01 -8.92 -0.56
N LYS A 147 -26.32 -9.30 -1.65
CA LYS A 147 -26.69 -10.47 -2.44
C LYS A 147 -26.69 -11.74 -1.58
N ALA A 148 -25.64 -11.99 -0.79
CA ALA A 148 -25.56 -13.14 0.10
C ALA A 148 -26.72 -13.17 1.11
N LEU A 149 -27.07 -12.02 1.70
CA LEU A 149 -28.23 -11.88 2.59
C LEU A 149 -29.57 -12.19 1.89
N THR A 150 -29.70 -11.94 0.59
CA THR A 150 -30.88 -12.33 -0.20
C THR A 150 -30.91 -13.81 -0.58
N GLU A 151 -29.76 -14.49 -0.51
CA GLU A 151 -29.59 -15.93 -0.81
C GLU A 151 -29.52 -16.80 0.46
N ASP A 152 -29.96 -16.22 1.59
CA ASP A 152 -30.03 -16.83 2.93
C ASP A 152 -28.67 -17.24 3.53
N TYR A 153 -27.60 -16.54 3.17
CA TYR A 153 -26.32 -16.68 3.86
C TYR A 153 -26.34 -15.98 5.22
N VAL A 154 -25.64 -16.57 6.19
CA VAL A 154 -25.27 -15.88 7.44
C VAL A 154 -23.90 -15.23 7.24
N ILE A 155 -23.80 -13.96 7.64
CA ILE A 155 -22.60 -13.17 7.44
C ILE A 155 -21.69 -13.28 8.66
N PHE A 156 -20.45 -13.70 8.43
CA PHE A 156 -19.40 -13.81 9.43
C PHE A 156 -18.44 -12.65 9.28
N TYR A 157 -18.25 -11.87 10.34
CA TYR A 157 -17.38 -10.70 10.36
C TYR A 157 -16.11 -10.97 11.16
N GLU A 158 -14.98 -10.49 10.65
CA GLU A 158 -13.78 -10.23 11.43
C GLU A 158 -13.97 -9.02 12.35
N GLY A 159 -13.43 -9.10 13.56
CA GLY A 159 -13.46 -8.00 14.52
C GLY A 159 -13.19 -8.52 15.91
N VAL A 160 -11.91 -8.50 16.32
CA VAL A 160 -11.50 -8.94 17.66
C VAL A 160 -12.35 -8.23 18.71
N ARG A 161 -13.07 -9.02 19.51
CA ARG A 161 -14.04 -8.50 20.48
C ARG A 161 -13.32 -8.01 21.72
N GLY A 162 -13.65 -6.80 22.17
CA GLY A 162 -13.15 -6.28 23.44
C GLY A 162 -13.55 -7.17 24.61
N ASP A 163 -12.60 -7.42 25.50
CA ASP A 163 -12.75 -8.12 26.76
C ASP A 163 -11.81 -7.47 27.78
N PRO A 164 -12.32 -6.91 28.89
CA PRO A 164 -11.51 -6.22 29.89
C PRO A 164 -10.31 -7.03 30.41
N ALA A 165 -10.37 -8.36 30.37
CA ALA A 165 -9.27 -9.22 30.78
C ALA A 165 -8.06 -9.17 29.82
N GLY A 166 -8.25 -8.82 28.55
CA GLY A 166 -7.20 -8.80 27.52
C GLY A 166 -6.99 -7.47 26.81
N ASP A 167 -7.87 -6.49 27.00
CA ASP A 167 -7.83 -5.21 26.26
C ASP A 167 -6.52 -4.44 26.42
N GLN A 168 -5.98 -4.40 27.64
CA GLN A 168 -4.71 -3.71 27.87
C GLN A 168 -3.54 -4.43 27.20
N TRP A 169 -3.47 -5.76 27.32
CA TRP A 169 -2.47 -6.56 26.61
C TRP A 169 -2.57 -6.38 25.10
N PHE A 170 -3.78 -6.37 24.55
CA PHE A 170 -4.01 -6.17 23.12
C PHE A 170 -3.55 -4.79 22.67
N SER A 171 -3.85 -3.74 23.44
CA SER A 171 -3.41 -2.38 23.13
C SER A 171 -1.89 -2.26 23.10
N ASP A 172 -1.22 -2.81 24.11
CA ASP A 172 0.23 -2.72 24.28
C ASP A 172 1.01 -3.61 23.28
N THR A 173 0.45 -4.77 22.91
CA THR A 173 1.16 -5.81 22.15
C THR A 173 0.80 -5.82 20.66
N LEU A 174 -0.45 -5.48 20.31
CA LEU A 174 -0.98 -5.64 18.94
C LEU A 174 -1.47 -4.33 18.32
N ALA A 175 -2.08 -3.43 19.09
CA ALA A 175 -2.63 -2.19 18.56
C ALA A 175 -1.62 -1.02 18.50
N GLY A 176 -0.41 -1.20 19.03
CA GLY A 176 0.62 -0.15 19.04
C GLY A 176 0.29 1.04 19.95
N GLY A 177 -0.48 0.82 21.03
CA GLY A 177 -0.74 1.82 22.06
C GLY A 177 -1.86 2.84 21.77
N GLY A 178 -2.82 2.53 20.90
CA GLY A 178 -3.93 3.44 20.56
C GLY A 178 -5.20 2.76 20.02
N ASP A 179 -6.14 3.57 19.52
CA ASP A 179 -7.34 3.08 18.83
C ASP A 179 -7.04 2.77 17.36
N LEU A 180 -7.10 1.49 17.02
CA LEU A 180 -6.77 0.97 15.69
C LEU A 180 -7.70 1.52 14.60
N SER A 181 -8.98 1.74 14.92
CA SER A 181 -9.98 2.25 13.97
C SER A 181 -9.71 3.72 13.58
N THR A 182 -9.32 4.54 14.56
CA THR A 182 -8.91 5.93 14.32
C THR A 182 -7.67 5.97 13.42
N ASN A 183 -6.67 5.13 13.67
CA ASN A 183 -5.46 5.06 12.86
C ASN A 183 -5.77 4.68 11.40
N TYR A 184 -6.64 3.69 11.19
CA TYR A 184 -7.03 3.29 9.83
C TYR A 184 -7.84 4.36 9.10
N THR A 185 -8.75 5.05 9.79
CA THR A 185 -9.51 6.17 9.22
C THR A 185 -8.57 7.28 8.75
N GLN A 186 -7.64 7.72 9.61
CA GLN A 186 -6.68 8.77 9.25
C GLN A 186 -5.80 8.38 8.07
N MET A 187 -5.31 7.14 8.05
CA MET A 187 -4.54 6.63 6.91
C MET A 187 -5.39 6.57 5.64
N GLY A 188 -6.66 6.14 5.74
CA GLY A 188 -7.62 6.22 4.64
C GLY A 188 -7.70 7.62 4.05
N ASP A 189 -7.99 8.61 4.88
CA ASP A 189 -8.11 10.02 4.48
C ASP A 189 -6.86 10.55 3.78
N ILE A 190 -5.65 10.27 4.31
CA ILE A 190 -4.38 10.69 3.71
C ILE A 190 -4.20 10.11 2.30
N CYS A 191 -4.58 8.86 2.13
CA CYS A 191 -4.40 8.11 0.89
C CYS A 191 -5.59 8.30 -0.07
N GLY A 192 -6.61 9.05 0.35
CA GLY A 192 -7.90 9.17 -0.33
C GLY A 192 -8.65 7.85 -0.43
N LEU A 193 -8.37 6.88 0.45
CA LEU A 193 -8.97 5.56 0.54
C LEU A 193 -10.00 5.52 1.68
N ASP A 194 -10.76 4.44 1.75
CA ASP A 194 -11.78 4.25 2.77
C ASP A 194 -11.37 3.20 3.81
N PHE A 195 -11.85 3.40 5.04
CA PHE A 195 -11.81 2.38 6.09
C PHE A 195 -13.04 1.47 6.01
N GLN A 196 -12.84 0.15 6.18
CA GLN A 196 -13.88 -0.86 5.97
C GLN A 196 -15.17 -0.63 6.78
N LEU A 197 -15.08 -0.14 8.02
CA LEU A 197 -16.25 -0.03 8.89
C LEU A 197 -17.23 1.05 8.43
N THR A 198 -16.75 2.06 7.69
CA THR A 198 -17.59 3.10 7.07
C THR A 198 -18.60 2.50 6.09
N TYR A 199 -18.25 1.41 5.40
CA TYR A 199 -19.16 0.73 4.47
C TYR A 199 -20.04 -0.29 5.16
N PHE A 200 -19.55 -0.94 6.22
CA PHE A 200 -20.35 -1.91 6.97
C PHE A 200 -21.48 -1.25 7.77
N SER A 201 -21.38 0.04 8.11
CA SER A 201 -22.50 0.77 8.73
C SER A 201 -23.74 0.86 7.83
N LEU A 202 -23.60 0.64 6.51
CA LEU A 202 -24.74 0.53 5.60
C LEU A 202 -25.65 -0.68 5.93
N LEU A 203 -25.11 -1.68 6.63
CA LEU A 203 -25.83 -2.87 7.06
C LEU A 203 -26.44 -2.73 8.46
N ASP A 204 -26.20 -1.63 9.19
CA ASP A 204 -26.64 -1.45 10.59
C ASP A 204 -28.15 -1.64 10.76
N ALA A 205 -28.95 -1.16 9.80
CA ALA A 205 -30.40 -1.32 9.83
C ALA A 205 -30.81 -2.80 9.74
N ASP A 206 -30.11 -3.60 8.92
CA ASP A 206 -30.40 -5.02 8.78
C ASP A 206 -29.86 -5.83 9.98
N ILE A 207 -28.68 -5.46 10.49
CA ILE A 207 -28.12 -6.02 11.74
C ILE A 207 -29.09 -5.82 12.91
N ALA A 208 -29.67 -4.63 13.04
CA ALA A 208 -30.65 -4.35 14.09
C ALA A 208 -31.96 -5.11 13.90
N ALA A 209 -32.40 -5.32 12.66
CA ALA A 209 -33.66 -5.99 12.35
C ALA A 209 -33.56 -7.52 12.41
N ARG A 210 -32.40 -8.08 12.02
CA ARG A 210 -32.15 -9.51 11.82
C ARG A 210 -30.76 -9.91 12.33
N PRO A 211 -30.47 -9.72 13.64
CA PRO A 211 -29.14 -9.94 14.20
C PRO A 211 -28.65 -11.40 14.06
N GLU A 212 -29.56 -12.37 13.93
CA GLU A 212 -29.24 -13.78 13.72
C GLU A 212 -28.50 -14.06 12.41
N ARG A 213 -28.57 -13.13 11.44
CA ARG A 213 -27.87 -13.23 10.16
C ARG A 213 -26.48 -12.60 10.17
N HIS A 214 -26.07 -11.99 11.28
CA HIS A 214 -24.82 -11.26 11.40
C HIS A 214 -24.05 -11.74 12.63
N VAL A 215 -22.95 -12.43 12.40
CA VAL A 215 -22.15 -13.08 13.44
C VAL A 215 -20.75 -12.50 13.45
N ASN A 216 -20.32 -11.95 14.58
CA ASN A 216 -18.89 -11.74 14.80
C ASN A 216 -18.22 -13.11 15.00
N ALA A 217 -17.47 -13.52 13.98
CA ALA A 217 -16.86 -14.85 13.93
C ALA A 217 -15.46 -14.87 14.54
N ASP A 218 -15.04 -13.78 15.17
CA ASP A 218 -13.70 -13.60 15.71
C ASP A 218 -13.60 -13.94 17.20
N VAL A 219 -12.35 -14.01 17.65
CA VAL A 219 -11.96 -14.22 19.05
C VAL A 219 -12.03 -12.91 19.84
N SER A 220 -11.94 -12.99 21.17
CA SER A 220 -11.79 -11.81 22.02
C SER A 220 -10.32 -11.41 22.24
N THR A 221 -10.08 -10.18 22.69
CA THR A 221 -8.76 -9.73 23.15
C THR A 221 -8.21 -10.64 24.25
N ALA A 222 -9.07 -11.13 25.15
CA ALA A 222 -8.70 -12.07 26.20
C ALA A 222 -8.38 -13.48 25.69
N ASP A 223 -9.04 -13.95 24.64
CA ASP A 223 -8.69 -15.23 23.98
C ASP A 223 -7.29 -15.16 23.37
N MET A 224 -6.99 -14.06 22.67
CA MET A 224 -5.66 -13.83 22.08
C MET A 224 -4.57 -13.74 23.15
N MET A 225 -4.83 -13.03 24.25
CA MET A 225 -3.92 -12.95 25.38
C MET A 225 -3.62 -14.33 25.98
N ARG A 226 -4.67 -15.14 26.22
CA ARG A 226 -4.48 -16.50 26.76
C ARG A 226 -3.70 -17.40 25.82
N GLU A 227 -3.92 -17.28 24.51
CA GLU A 227 -3.14 -18.05 23.53
C GLU A 227 -1.68 -17.60 23.52
N TYR A 228 -1.43 -16.28 23.60
CA TYR A 228 -0.09 -15.73 23.74
C TYR A 228 0.62 -16.27 24.99
N GLU A 229 -0.04 -16.24 26.14
CA GLU A 229 0.50 -16.78 27.40
C GLU A 229 0.76 -18.28 27.31
N ARG A 230 -0.16 -19.04 26.72
CA ARG A 230 -0.02 -20.48 26.51
C ARG A 230 1.18 -20.79 25.62
N LEU A 231 1.35 -20.09 24.50
CA LEU A 231 2.49 -20.28 23.59
C LEU A 231 3.80 -19.88 24.25
N SER A 232 3.83 -18.74 24.94
CA SER A 232 5.02 -18.28 25.68
C SER A 232 5.45 -19.28 26.76
N ALA A 233 4.51 -19.98 27.39
CA ALA A 233 4.80 -20.99 28.40
C ALA A 233 5.19 -22.36 27.80
N ALA A 234 4.63 -22.73 26.65
CA ALA A 234 4.79 -24.06 26.06
C ALA A 234 5.94 -24.15 25.04
N ASP A 235 6.29 -23.04 24.39
CA ASP A 235 7.28 -22.96 23.33
C ASP A 235 8.38 -21.92 23.70
N PRO A 236 9.53 -22.39 24.20
CA PRO A 236 10.66 -21.52 24.53
C PRO A 236 11.20 -20.73 23.33
N ASP A 237 11.09 -21.25 22.11
CA ASP A 237 11.56 -20.57 20.92
C ASP A 237 10.62 -19.42 20.56
N PHE A 238 9.29 -19.63 20.67
CA PHE A 238 8.31 -18.55 20.54
C PHE A 238 8.56 -17.45 21.56
N ALA A 239 8.73 -17.82 22.84
CA ALA A 239 9.02 -16.86 23.90
C ALA A 239 10.30 -16.03 23.61
N ALA A 240 11.37 -16.69 23.14
CA ALA A 240 12.62 -16.02 22.80
C ALA A 240 12.48 -15.05 21.62
N ARG A 241 11.71 -15.41 20.59
CA ARG A 241 11.46 -14.54 19.42
C ARG A 241 10.70 -13.28 19.81
N ILE A 242 9.62 -13.43 20.57
CA ILE A 242 8.83 -12.28 21.05
C ILE A 242 9.65 -11.35 21.97
N GLU A 243 10.48 -11.90 22.86
CA GLU A 243 11.35 -11.06 23.69
C GLU A 243 12.44 -10.35 22.88
N ALA A 244 12.93 -10.95 21.78
CA ALA A 244 13.84 -10.29 20.85
C ALA A 244 13.15 -9.14 20.10
N ASP A 245 11.88 -9.30 19.72
CA ASP A 245 11.07 -8.27 19.07
C ASP A 245 10.68 -7.11 20.00
N LYS A 246 10.59 -7.37 21.31
CA LYS A 246 10.40 -6.32 22.34
C LYS A 246 11.69 -5.53 22.62
N ALA A 247 12.87 -6.01 22.20
CA ALA A 247 14.10 -5.25 22.37
C ALA A 247 13.95 -3.94 21.59
N PRO A 248 14.15 -2.77 22.23
CA PRO A 248 13.88 -1.50 21.57
C PRO A 248 14.73 -1.42 20.31
N ALA A 249 14.07 -1.20 19.18
CA ALA A 249 14.74 -0.64 18.02
C ALA A 249 15.56 0.57 18.50
N PRO A 250 16.80 0.76 18.01
CA PRO A 250 17.61 1.92 18.41
C PRO A 250 16.75 3.19 18.32
N ALA A 251 16.90 4.08 19.31
CA ALA A 251 16.09 5.27 19.59
C ALA A 251 16.05 6.33 18.45
N ASP A 252 16.45 5.95 17.24
CA ASP A 252 16.36 6.68 15.99
C ASP A 252 15.21 6.16 15.10
N GLY A 253 14.37 5.25 15.62
CA GLY A 253 13.18 4.72 14.95
C GLY A 253 11.91 5.38 15.49
N ASP A 254 11.44 6.41 14.79
CA ASP A 254 10.22 7.14 15.09
C ASP A 254 9.01 6.19 15.25
N THR A 255 8.19 6.45 16.27
CA THR A 255 7.00 5.66 16.55
C THR A 255 5.93 5.96 15.51
N VAL A 256 5.47 4.92 14.80
CA VAL A 256 4.49 4.99 13.71
C VAL A 256 3.23 5.80 14.05
N GLY A 257 2.77 5.77 15.32
CA GLY A 257 1.58 6.51 15.76
C GLY A 257 1.78 8.01 16.00
N GLY A 258 2.98 8.47 16.36
CA GLY A 258 3.29 9.89 16.53
C GLY A 258 3.47 10.61 15.20
N ASP A 259 4.15 9.94 14.27
CA ASP A 259 4.41 10.43 12.91
C ASP A 259 3.14 10.50 12.07
N LEU A 260 2.19 9.59 12.27
CA LEU A 260 0.92 9.59 11.55
C LEU A 260 0.07 10.82 11.86
N ALA A 261 0.04 11.26 13.12
CA ALA A 261 -0.71 12.45 13.51
C ALA A 261 -0.08 13.75 12.95
N GLU A 262 1.25 13.85 12.94
CA GLU A 262 1.96 14.97 12.35
C GLU A 262 1.82 14.99 10.81
N ALA A 263 1.96 13.82 10.17
CA ALA A 263 1.72 13.67 8.75
C ALA A 263 0.27 14.04 8.38
N PHE A 264 -0.71 13.62 9.17
CA PHE A 264 -2.11 13.98 8.97
C PHE A 264 -2.36 15.49 9.11
N ALA A 265 -1.80 16.11 10.15
CA ALA A 265 -1.91 17.56 10.34
C ALA A 265 -1.27 18.34 9.17
N PHE A 266 -0.13 17.87 8.66
CA PHE A 266 0.49 18.43 7.47
C PHE A 266 -0.42 18.30 6.24
N VAL A 267 -0.97 17.10 5.98
CA VAL A 267 -1.86 16.83 4.84
C VAL A 267 -3.11 17.71 4.85
N GLN A 268 -3.72 17.91 6.02
CA GLN A 268 -4.88 18.80 6.14
C GLN A 268 -4.56 20.26 5.82
N SER A 269 -3.34 20.72 6.11
CA SER A 269 -2.88 22.08 5.80
C SER A 269 -2.34 22.25 4.38
N ALA A 270 -2.20 21.16 3.63
CA ALA A 270 -1.60 21.14 2.30
C ALA A 270 -2.56 21.69 1.24
N THR A 271 -2.02 22.16 0.11
CA THR A 271 -2.83 22.60 -1.03
C THR A 271 -3.51 21.41 -1.72
N PRO A 272 -4.58 21.61 -2.52
CA PRO A 272 -5.22 20.51 -3.25
C PRO A 272 -4.26 19.70 -4.14
N GLY A 273 -3.31 20.37 -4.81
CA GLY A 273 -2.28 19.70 -5.61
C GLY A 273 -1.34 18.84 -4.76
N GLN A 274 -0.95 19.33 -3.59
CA GLN A 274 -0.13 18.56 -2.64
C GLN A 274 -0.89 17.37 -2.07
N GLN A 275 -2.15 17.54 -1.70
CA GLN A 275 -3.02 16.45 -1.24
C GLN A 275 -3.17 15.36 -2.30
N SER A 276 -3.38 15.75 -3.56
CA SER A 276 -3.44 14.81 -4.69
C SER A 276 -2.14 14.01 -4.84
N LEU A 277 -0.97 14.69 -4.83
CA LEU A 277 0.32 13.99 -4.89
C LEU A 277 0.55 13.03 -3.71
N ILE A 278 0.18 13.45 -2.50
CA ILE A 278 0.31 12.62 -1.30
C ILE A 278 -0.59 11.38 -1.40
N GLY A 279 -1.85 11.56 -1.83
CA GLY A 279 -2.79 10.46 -2.02
C GLY A 279 -2.29 9.45 -3.06
N VAL A 280 -1.81 9.94 -4.21
CA VAL A 280 -1.21 9.11 -5.28
C VAL A 280 0.00 8.34 -4.77
N ALA A 281 0.92 9.02 -4.08
CA ALA A 281 2.12 8.41 -3.54
C ALA A 281 1.78 7.36 -2.48
N CYS A 282 0.84 7.66 -1.57
CA CYS A 282 0.40 6.73 -0.55
C CYS A 282 -0.24 5.48 -1.16
N ARG A 283 -1.20 5.63 -2.08
CA ARG A 283 -1.85 4.47 -2.74
C ARG A 283 -0.84 3.56 -3.41
N GLY A 284 0.12 4.14 -4.14
CA GLY A 284 1.20 3.39 -4.77
C GLY A 284 2.06 2.65 -3.76
N TYR A 285 2.43 3.32 -2.67
CA TYR A 285 3.26 2.75 -1.61
C TYR A 285 2.53 1.63 -0.87
N MET A 286 1.26 1.84 -0.48
CA MET A 286 0.43 0.84 0.17
C MET A 286 0.19 -0.37 -0.73
N THR A 287 -0.07 -0.16 -2.02
CA THR A 287 -0.19 -1.27 -2.99
C THR A 287 1.10 -2.07 -3.08
N TRP A 288 2.24 -1.38 -3.14
CA TRP A 288 3.55 -2.04 -3.19
C TRP A 288 3.88 -2.80 -1.91
N LEU A 289 3.60 -2.20 -0.76
CA LEU A 289 3.87 -2.77 0.56
C LEU A 289 2.99 -4.00 0.82
N LEU A 290 1.67 -3.86 0.65
CA LEU A 290 0.70 -4.93 0.90
C LEU A 290 0.66 -6.00 -0.20
N GLY A 291 1.08 -5.65 -1.42
CA GLY A 291 1.20 -6.60 -2.53
C GLY A 291 2.46 -7.47 -2.50
N GLN A 292 3.40 -7.18 -1.60
CA GLN A 292 4.54 -8.06 -1.36
C GLN A 292 4.13 -9.26 -0.52
N LYS A 293 4.82 -10.39 -0.73
CA LYS A 293 4.70 -11.52 0.17
C LYS A 293 5.35 -11.12 1.50
N SER A 294 4.53 -10.88 2.51
CA SER A 294 5.02 -10.60 3.86
C SER A 294 5.83 -11.79 4.37
N GLU A 295 6.98 -11.52 4.96
CA GLU A 295 7.64 -12.51 5.82
C GLU A 295 6.73 -12.80 7.02
N PRO A 296 6.71 -14.04 7.52
CA PRO A 296 5.91 -14.39 8.69
C PRO A 296 6.26 -13.50 9.88
N SER A 297 5.23 -12.97 10.55
CA SER A 297 5.41 -12.24 11.82
C SER A 297 5.62 -13.25 12.94
N ASP A 298 6.41 -12.89 13.95
CA ASP A 298 6.55 -13.73 15.14
C ASP A 298 5.23 -13.87 15.92
N LEU A 299 4.26 -12.99 15.68
CA LEU A 299 2.91 -13.06 16.23
C LEU A 299 1.90 -13.83 15.37
N ASP A 300 2.27 -14.28 14.15
CA ASP A 300 1.39 -15.07 13.26
C ASP A 300 0.72 -16.27 13.93
N PRO A 301 1.38 -17.02 14.85
CA PRO A 301 0.72 -18.10 15.59
C PRO A 301 -0.56 -17.67 16.35
N ILE A 302 -0.68 -16.39 16.69
CA ILE A 302 -1.82 -15.80 17.40
C ILE A 302 -2.73 -15.04 16.42
N ILE A 303 -2.15 -14.16 15.59
CA ILE A 303 -2.93 -13.26 14.73
C ILE A 303 -3.52 -13.97 13.51
N LEU A 304 -2.89 -15.05 13.03
CA LEU A 304 -3.35 -15.88 11.92
C LEU A 304 -3.77 -17.26 12.41
N ASP A 305 -2.85 -18.07 12.93
CA ASP A 305 -3.09 -19.51 13.12
C ASP A 305 -4.18 -19.80 14.16
N PHE A 306 -4.11 -19.17 15.33
CA PHE A 306 -5.13 -19.31 16.37
C PHE A 306 -6.51 -18.85 15.88
N ARG A 307 -6.57 -17.68 15.25
CA ARG A 307 -7.82 -17.12 14.72
C ARG A 307 -8.40 -17.98 13.59
N ASN A 308 -7.57 -18.55 12.72
CA ASN A 308 -7.97 -19.53 11.71
C ASN A 308 -8.60 -20.77 12.33
N ARG A 309 -8.02 -21.30 13.42
CA ARG A 309 -8.57 -22.45 14.14
C ARG A 309 -9.93 -22.15 14.76
N GLU A 310 -10.09 -21.00 15.39
CA GLU A 310 -11.38 -20.63 15.99
C GLU A 310 -12.45 -20.31 14.93
N LEU A 311 -12.05 -19.69 13.81
CA LEU A 311 -12.96 -19.46 12.69
C LEU A 311 -13.41 -20.77 12.03
N ALA A 312 -12.49 -21.73 11.83
CA ALA A 312 -12.83 -23.04 11.27
C ALA A 312 -13.86 -23.78 12.14
N LYS A 313 -13.68 -23.80 13.47
CA LYS A 313 -14.66 -24.38 14.40
C LYS A 313 -16.04 -23.74 14.25
N LYS A 314 -16.09 -22.41 14.20
CA LYS A 314 -17.36 -21.66 14.01
C LYS A 314 -18.02 -21.96 12.66
N ILE A 315 -17.25 -22.23 11.60
CA ILE A 315 -17.79 -22.64 10.30
C ILE A 315 -18.42 -24.03 10.39
N GLU A 316 -17.73 -24.97 11.03
CA GLU A 316 -18.20 -26.35 11.17
C GLU A 316 -19.45 -26.45 12.05
N GLU A 317 -19.48 -25.73 13.16
CA GLU A 317 -20.62 -25.65 14.09
C GLU A 317 -21.74 -24.73 13.56
N GLY A 318 -21.45 -23.94 12.54
CA GLY A 318 -22.31 -22.91 11.99
C GLY A 318 -23.36 -23.40 10.98
N PRO A 319 -24.04 -22.47 10.29
CA PRO A 319 -25.04 -22.79 9.27
C PRO A 319 -24.39 -23.36 7.99
N ASP A 320 -25.21 -23.83 7.06
CA ASP A 320 -24.71 -24.46 5.82
C ASP A 320 -24.28 -23.46 4.76
N LYS A 321 -24.72 -22.20 4.87
CA LYS A 321 -24.34 -21.10 3.99
C LYS A 321 -23.75 -19.95 4.79
N ILE A 322 -22.47 -19.68 4.59
CA ILE A 322 -21.74 -18.64 5.31
C ILE A 322 -21.05 -17.71 4.31
N PHE A 323 -21.19 -16.41 4.49
CA PHE A 323 -20.40 -15.41 3.77
C PHE A 323 -19.48 -14.73 4.78
N ILE A 324 -18.17 -14.88 4.62
CA ILE A 324 -17.17 -14.40 5.57
C ILE A 324 -16.52 -13.14 5.01
N THR A 325 -16.41 -12.09 5.81
CA THR A 325 -15.53 -10.95 5.55
C THR A 325 -14.38 -10.99 6.55
N TYR A 326 -13.19 -11.36 6.05
CA TYR A 326 -12.00 -11.57 6.89
C TYR A 326 -10.73 -11.20 6.13
N GLY A 327 -9.66 -10.82 6.83
CA GLY A 327 -8.38 -10.43 6.26
C GLY A 327 -7.88 -11.49 5.28
N ALA A 328 -7.45 -11.06 4.08
CA ALA A 328 -7.13 -11.99 2.99
C ALA A 328 -6.06 -13.04 3.33
N ASN A 329 -5.14 -12.71 4.25
CA ASN A 329 -4.08 -13.60 4.71
C ASN A 329 -4.59 -14.81 5.51
N HIS A 330 -5.85 -14.79 5.98
CA HIS A 330 -6.44 -15.91 6.71
C HIS A 330 -6.83 -17.09 5.79
N LEU A 331 -7.13 -16.84 4.51
CA LEU A 331 -7.68 -17.86 3.62
C LEU A 331 -6.81 -19.13 3.52
N PRO A 332 -5.48 -19.07 3.31
CA PRO A 332 -4.67 -20.28 3.18
C PRO A 332 -4.69 -21.15 4.44
N GLY A 333 -4.45 -20.55 5.61
CA GLY A 333 -4.42 -21.27 6.89
C GLY A 333 -5.81 -21.74 7.35
N LEU A 334 -6.87 -20.98 7.03
CA LEU A 334 -8.25 -21.41 7.25
C LEU A 334 -8.57 -22.66 6.42
N LEU A 335 -8.26 -22.66 5.12
CA LEU A 335 -8.52 -23.82 4.26
C LEU A 335 -7.71 -25.05 4.70
N GLU A 336 -6.46 -24.86 5.12
CA GLU A 336 -5.66 -25.94 5.71
C GLU A 336 -6.32 -26.52 6.96
N THR A 337 -6.81 -25.66 7.86
CA THR A 337 -7.50 -26.08 9.08
C THR A 337 -8.79 -26.84 8.76
N LEU A 338 -9.62 -26.33 7.85
CA LEU A 338 -10.86 -26.99 7.42
C LEU A 338 -10.58 -28.35 6.76
N ARG A 339 -9.51 -28.48 5.98
CA ARG A 339 -9.12 -29.76 5.37
C ARG A 339 -8.59 -30.78 6.38
N ALA A 340 -8.00 -30.31 7.46
CA ALA A 340 -7.51 -31.18 8.52
C ALA A 340 -8.66 -31.87 9.28
N SER A 341 -9.82 -31.21 9.40
CA SER A 341 -11.03 -31.79 9.99
C SER A 341 -11.88 -32.57 8.98
N ASP A 342 -12.05 -32.05 7.77
CA ASP A 342 -12.76 -32.70 6.67
C ASP A 342 -12.00 -32.55 5.34
N PRO A 343 -11.39 -33.63 4.81
CA PRO A 343 -10.59 -33.55 3.58
C PRO A 343 -11.41 -33.22 2.32
N ASN A 344 -12.74 -33.21 2.38
CA ASN A 344 -13.59 -32.85 1.25
C ASN A 344 -13.67 -31.34 0.99
N TRP A 345 -13.16 -30.49 1.90
CA TRP A 345 -13.11 -29.05 1.66
C TRP A 345 -12.26 -28.70 0.43
N GLU A 346 -12.90 -28.09 -0.56
CA GLU A 346 -12.30 -27.64 -1.80
C GLU A 346 -12.65 -26.20 -2.14
N ILE A 347 -11.79 -25.56 -2.94
CA ILE A 347 -12.09 -24.26 -3.56
C ILE A 347 -12.88 -24.55 -4.84
N GLY A 348 -14.18 -24.31 -4.82
CA GLY A 348 -15.04 -24.46 -5.99
C GLY A 348 -14.85 -23.32 -6.99
N SER A 349 -14.62 -22.10 -6.51
CA SER A 349 -14.31 -20.96 -7.38
C SER A 349 -13.44 -19.92 -6.68
N ILE A 350 -12.70 -19.14 -7.47
CA ILE A 350 -11.93 -17.99 -6.99
C ILE A 350 -12.09 -16.83 -7.97
N LYS A 351 -12.40 -15.65 -7.43
CA LYS A 351 -12.31 -14.37 -8.15
C LYS A 351 -11.36 -13.45 -7.41
N TRP A 352 -10.75 -12.51 -8.14
CA TRP A 352 -9.80 -11.55 -7.59
C TRP A 352 -10.37 -10.15 -7.73
N MET A 353 -10.35 -9.39 -6.63
CA MET A 353 -10.77 -8.00 -6.61
C MET A 353 -9.59 -7.11 -6.29
N ARG A 354 -9.52 -5.93 -6.88
CA ARG A 354 -8.49 -4.95 -6.55
C ARG A 354 -8.88 -4.31 -5.23
N GLY A 355 -7.99 -4.36 -4.24
CA GLY A 355 -8.24 -3.70 -2.96
C GLY A 355 -7.93 -2.21 -3.02
N ILE A 356 -6.93 -1.81 -3.82
CA ILE A 356 -6.54 -0.42 -4.05
C ILE A 356 -6.46 -0.19 -5.56
N ASP A 357 -7.10 0.88 -6.01
CA ASP A 357 -7.16 1.34 -7.40
C ASP A 357 -6.48 2.72 -7.55
N THR A 358 -6.26 3.13 -8.79
CA THR A 358 -5.86 4.50 -9.11
C THR A 358 -6.94 5.49 -8.67
N PRO A 359 -6.58 6.73 -8.30
CA PRO A 359 -7.58 7.77 -8.02
C PRO A 359 -8.56 7.95 -9.17
N GLU A 360 -9.84 8.15 -8.84
CA GLU A 360 -10.88 8.52 -9.79
C GLU A 360 -11.21 10.00 -9.61
N GLU A 361 -11.08 10.79 -10.68
CA GLU A 361 -11.65 12.13 -10.76
C GLU A 361 -12.90 12.05 -11.63
N LEU A 362 -14.07 12.24 -11.00
CA LEU A 362 -15.36 12.18 -11.67
C LEU A 362 -15.96 13.59 -11.68
N ASP A 363 -15.94 14.24 -12.85
CA ASP A 363 -16.63 15.50 -13.09
C ASP A 363 -17.97 15.26 -13.80
N GLY A 364 -19.03 15.93 -13.34
CA GLY A 364 -20.36 15.85 -13.95
C GLY A 364 -21.13 17.16 -13.82
N GLU A 365 -21.88 17.50 -14.87
CA GLU A 365 -22.88 18.57 -14.86
C GLU A 365 -24.27 17.93 -14.93
N ILE A 366 -25.23 18.45 -14.16
CA ILE A 366 -26.62 17.96 -14.09
C ILE A 366 -27.45 18.52 -15.25
#